data_AF-A0A161KKG6-F1
#
_entry.id   AF-A0A161KKG6-F1
#
_cell.length_a   1.000
_cell.length_b   1.000
_cell.length_c   1.000
_cell.angle_alpha   90.00
_cell.angle_beta   90.00
_cell.angle_gamma   90.00
#
_symmetry.space_group_name_H-M   'P 1'
#
loop_
_entity.id
_entity.type
_entity.pdbx_description
1 polymer ?
#
loop_
_entity_poly.entity_id
_entity_poly.type
_entity_poly.pdbx_seq_one_letter_code
_entity_poly.pdbx_strand_id
1 'polypeptide(L)'
;MEHGARLSTSRVMAIAFIFMSVLIVLSLSVNVIQGVNNYRLQNEQRTAVTPMAFNAPFAVSQNSADASYLQQMALSFIALRLNVSSETVGNDSNLLIVFYVQIMPDDFVMQLHRF
;
A
#
# COMPACT_ATOMS: atom_id res chain seq x y z
N MET A 1 -40.45 31.09 -43.13
CA MET A 1 -40.06 31.35 -41.72
C MET A 1 -39.16 30.25 -41.13
N GLU A 2 -38.99 29.09 -41.77
CA GLU A 2 -38.21 27.95 -41.24
C GLU A 2 -36.67 28.10 -41.30
N HIS A 3 -36.13 28.91 -42.22
CA HIS A 3 -34.67 29.09 -42.33
C HIS A 3 -34.05 29.84 -41.13
N GLY A 4 -34.81 30.71 -40.45
CA GLY A 4 -34.35 31.40 -39.24
C GLY A 4 -34.22 30.48 -38.02
N ALA A 5 -35.12 29.51 -37.88
CA ALA A 5 -35.11 28.55 -36.78
C ALA A 5 -33.91 27.58 -36.87
N ARG A 6 -33.55 27.14 -38.07
CA ARG A 6 -32.38 26.26 -38.29
C ARG A 6 -31.06 26.95 -37.92
N LEU A 7 -30.92 28.25 -38.21
CA LEU A 7 -29.74 29.04 -37.83
C LEU A 7 -29.60 29.20 -36.30
N SER A 8 -30.71 29.34 -35.58
CA SER A 8 -30.74 29.39 -34.11
C SER A 8 -30.33 28.05 -33.49
N THR A 9 -30.90 26.93 -33.98
CA THR A 9 -30.57 25.59 -33.50
C THR A 9 -29.10 25.24 -33.74
N SER A 10 -28.53 25.61 -34.90
CA SER A 10 -27.10 25.39 -35.18
C SER A 10 -26.18 26.16 -34.23
N ARG A 11 -26.52 27.39 -33.85
CA ARG A 11 -25.75 28.18 -32.87
C ARG A 11 -25.82 27.58 -31.47
N VAL A 12 -27.00 27.12 -31.05
CA VAL A 12 -27.19 26.46 -29.75
C VAL A 12 -26.39 25.16 -29.69
N MET A 13 -26.43 24.35 -30.75
CA MET A 13 -25.64 23.11 -30.85
C MET A 13 -24.13 23.42 -30.81
N ALA A 14 -23.65 24.45 -31.51
CA ALA A 14 -22.24 24.85 -31.47
C ALA A 14 -21.79 25.27 -30.05
N ILE A 15 -22.61 26.04 -29.33
CA ILE A 15 -22.34 26.42 -27.94
C ILE A 15 -22.31 25.19 -27.04
N ALA A 16 -23.23 24.25 -27.22
CA ALA A 16 -23.25 22.99 -26.47
C ALA A 16 -21.99 22.13 -26.72
N PHE A 17 -21.50 22.07 -27.96
CA PHE A 17 -20.24 21.38 -28.28
C PHE A 17 -19.02 22.07 -27.67
N ILE A 18 -18.97 23.40 -27.70
CA ILE A 18 -17.88 24.16 -27.07
C ILE A 18 -17.90 23.90 -25.56
N PHE A 19 -19.07 23.98 -24.92
CA PHE A 19 -19.22 23.70 -23.50
C PHE A 19 -18.80 22.27 -23.15
N MET A 20 -19.26 21.27 -23.91
CA MET A 20 -18.84 19.88 -23.73
C MET A 20 -17.33 19.70 -23.94
N SER A 21 -16.72 20.36 -24.92
CA SER A 21 -15.28 20.28 -25.14
C SER A 21 -14.48 20.84 -23.97
N VAL A 22 -14.94 21.97 -23.40
CA VAL A 22 -14.33 22.58 -22.21
C VAL A 22 -14.46 21.65 -21.00
N LEU A 23 -15.64 21.05 -20.79
CA LEU A 23 -15.85 20.09 -19.70
C LEU A 23 -14.95 18.85 -19.84
N ILE A 24 -14.79 18.33 -21.06
CA ILE A 24 -13.92 17.18 -21.34
C ILE A 24 -12.46 17.53 -21.05
N VAL A 25 -11.98 18.68 -21.52
CA VAL A 25 -10.59 19.11 -21.27
C VAL A 25 -10.34 19.27 -19.77
N LEU A 26 -11.26 19.92 -19.05
CA LEU A 26 -11.11 20.15 -17.62
C LEU A 26 -11.14 18.83 -16.83
N SER A 27 -12.03 17.91 -17.20
CA SER A 27 -12.06 16.55 -16.64
C SER A 27 -10.76 15.80 -16.91
N LEU A 28 -10.23 15.85 -18.13
CA LEU A 28 -8.99 15.17 -18.50
C LEU A 28 -7.80 15.72 -17.70
N SER A 29 -7.70 17.05 -17.56
CA SER A 29 -6.65 17.69 -16.76
C SER A 29 -6.69 17.23 -15.30
N VAL A 30 -7.87 17.18 -14.69
CA VAL A 30 -8.06 16.71 -13.32
C VAL A 30 -7.64 15.24 -13.17
N ASN A 31 -8.03 14.39 -14.12
CA ASN A 31 -7.65 12.96 -14.11
C ASN A 31 -6.14 12.77 -14.26
N VAL A 32 -5.46 13.54 -15.11
CA VAL A 32 -4.00 13.48 -15.26
C VAL A 32 -3.29 13.90 -13.97
N ILE A 33 -3.73 15.00 -13.34
CA ILE A 33 -3.15 15.48 -12.07
C ILE A 33 -3.35 14.44 -10.97
N GLN A 34 -4.55 13.86 -10.87
CA GLN A 34 -4.83 12.78 -9.91
C GLN A 34 -3.98 11.54 -10.20
N GLY A 35 -3.82 11.17 -11.47
CA GLY A 35 -2.99 10.04 -11.88
C GLY A 35 -1.52 10.22 -11.48
N VAL A 36 -0.93 11.40 -11.71
CA VAL A 36 0.44 11.71 -11.31
C VAL A 36 0.60 11.72 -9.78
N ASN A 37 -0.37 12.31 -9.07
CA ASN A 37 -0.30 12.37 -7.61
C ASN A 37 -0.47 10.98 -6.99
N ASN A 38 -1.36 10.14 -7.54
CA ASN A 38 -1.55 8.76 -7.14
C ASN A 38 -0.32 7.90 -7.45
N TYR A 39 0.32 8.09 -8.61
CA TYR A 39 1.57 7.41 -8.93
C TYR A 39 2.68 7.74 -7.92
N ARG A 40 2.83 9.02 -7.54
CA ARG A 40 3.78 9.42 -6.48
C ARG A 40 3.44 8.81 -5.13
N LEU A 41 2.17 8.86 -4.73
CA LEU A 41 1.69 8.29 -3.47
C LEU A 41 1.93 6.77 -3.41
N GLN A 42 1.71 6.04 -4.49
CA GLN A 42 1.97 4.60 -4.57
C GLN A 42 3.47 4.28 -4.46
N ASN A 43 4.33 5.12 -5.03
CA ASN A 43 5.78 4.91 -4.98
C ASN A 43 6.39 5.32 -3.63
N GLU A 44 5.74 6.21 -2.88
CA GLU A 44 6.14 6.70 -1.55
C GLU A 44 5.33 6.04 -0.41
N GLN A 45 4.46 5.07 -0.73
CA GLN A 45 3.53 4.48 0.22
C GLN A 45 4.28 3.67 1.28
N ARG A 46 4.21 4.16 2.53
CA ARG A 46 4.74 3.46 3.69
C ARG A 46 3.82 2.32 4.07
N THR A 47 4.34 1.10 4.15
CA THR A 47 3.60 -0.08 4.59
C THR A 47 3.72 -0.21 6.11
N ALA A 48 2.59 -0.33 6.80
CA ALA A 48 2.58 -0.62 8.23
C ALA A 48 2.83 -2.12 8.42
N VAL A 49 3.93 -2.47 9.09
CA VAL A 49 4.26 -3.84 9.44
C VAL A 49 4.24 -3.94 10.96
N THR A 50 3.86 -5.08 11.54
CA THR A 50 3.91 -5.35 12.98
C THR A 50 4.85 -6.53 13.21
N PRO A 51 5.99 -6.40 13.93
CA PRO A 51 6.92 -7.49 14.08
C PRO A 51 6.39 -8.42 15.16
N MET A 52 6.72 -9.70 15.09
CA MET A 52 6.29 -10.66 16.10
C MET A 52 6.80 -10.30 17.51
N ALA A 53 7.98 -9.68 17.58
CA ALA A 53 8.62 -9.27 18.84
C ALA A 53 8.04 -7.98 19.44
N PHE A 54 7.20 -7.24 18.70
CA PHE A 54 6.67 -5.95 19.17
C PHE A 54 5.17 -5.82 18.90
N ASN A 55 4.42 -5.42 19.91
CA ASN A 55 2.96 -5.33 19.83
C ASN A 55 2.43 -4.01 19.21
N ALA A 56 3.24 -3.34 18.38
CA ALA A 56 2.93 -2.03 17.79
C ALA A 56 3.30 -1.96 16.29
N PRO A 57 2.44 -1.39 15.44
CA PRO A 57 2.71 -1.22 14.02
C PRO A 57 3.75 -0.11 13.77
N PHE A 58 4.65 -0.35 12.83
CA PHE A 58 5.65 0.61 12.37
C PHE A 58 5.52 0.81 10.86
N ALA A 59 5.68 2.05 10.40
CA ALA A 59 5.61 2.39 8.99
C ALA A 59 6.99 2.20 8.33
N VAL A 60 7.07 1.32 7.33
CA VAL A 60 8.26 1.08 6.50
C VAL A 60 8.04 1.71 5.13
N SER A 61 8.94 2.60 4.72
CA SER A 61 9.02 3.02 3.33
C SER A 61 9.78 1.95 2.54
N GLN A 62 9.18 1.44 1.46
CA GLN A 62 9.87 0.48 0.57
C GLN A 62 10.94 1.16 -0.30
N ASN A 63 10.86 2.49 -0.44
CA ASN A 63 11.62 3.24 -1.44
C ASN A 63 12.70 4.15 -0.82
N SER A 64 12.72 4.29 0.51
CA SER A 64 13.68 5.13 1.23
C SER A 64 13.99 4.58 2.61
N ALA A 65 15.28 4.58 2.99
CA ALA A 65 15.72 4.27 4.34
C ALA A 65 15.47 5.48 5.27
N ASP A 66 14.20 5.71 5.60
CA ASP A 66 13.77 6.82 6.46
C ASP A 66 14.26 6.63 7.91
N ALA A 67 14.27 7.72 8.69
CA ALA A 67 14.67 7.70 10.11
C ALA A 67 13.88 6.65 10.94
N SER A 68 12.61 6.41 10.61
CA SER A 68 11.77 5.38 11.22
C SER A 68 12.33 3.97 11.00
N TYR A 69 12.84 3.67 9.81
CA TYR A 69 13.47 2.38 9.49
C TYR A 69 14.76 2.18 10.29
N LEU A 70 15.61 3.21 10.39
CA LEU A 70 16.85 3.16 11.18
C LEU A 70 16.58 3.00 12.68
N GLN A 71 15.57 3.72 13.20
CA GLN A 71 15.14 3.58 14.59
C GLN A 71 14.66 2.15 14.87
N GLN A 72 13.89 1.57 13.95
CA GLN A 72 13.42 0.20 14.10
C GLN A 72 14.56 -0.81 14.03
N MET A 73 15.52 -0.62 13.13
CA MET A 73 16.72 -1.45 13.07
C MET A 73 17.49 -1.38 14.40
N ALA A 74 17.60 -0.20 15.01
CA ALA A 74 18.21 -0.06 16.33
C ALA A 74 17.40 -0.80 17.42
N LEU A 75 16.07 -0.66 17.43
CA LEU A 75 15.19 -1.35 18.38
C LEU A 75 15.25 -2.88 18.25
N SER A 76 15.35 -3.42 17.02
CA SER A 76 15.48 -4.87 16.81
C SER A 76 16.83 -5.38 17.32
N PHE A 77 17.92 -4.64 17.14
CA PHE A 77 19.21 -4.98 17.73
C PHE A 77 19.19 -4.92 19.27
N ILE A 78 18.53 -3.92 19.86
CA ILE A 78 18.37 -3.84 21.33
C ILE A 78 17.59 -5.07 21.83
N ALA A 79 16.52 -5.47 21.16
CA ALA A 79 15.73 -6.63 21.54
C ALA A 79 16.52 -7.96 21.39
N LEU A 80 17.21 -8.17 20.28
CA LEU A 80 17.88 -9.46 20.00
C LEU A 80 19.19 -9.66 20.78
N ARG A 81 19.98 -8.59 20.94
CA ARG A 81 21.37 -8.67 21.44
C ARG A 81 21.54 -8.17 22.87
N LEU A 82 20.72 -7.22 23.31
CA LEU A 82 20.86 -6.58 24.62
C LEU A 82 19.78 -7.02 25.62
N ASN A 83 18.68 -7.61 25.14
CA ASN A 83 17.60 -8.13 25.98
C ASN A 83 17.64 -9.67 26.08
N VAL A 84 18.80 -10.22 26.46
CA VAL A 84 18.94 -11.66 26.68
C VAL A 84 18.67 -11.96 28.16
N SER A 85 17.44 -12.39 28.46
CA SER A 85 17.06 -12.97 29.74
C SER A 85 16.48 -14.38 29.52
N SER A 86 16.46 -15.22 30.55
CA SER A 86 15.83 -16.55 30.47
C SER A 86 14.36 -16.48 30.07
N GLU A 87 13.66 -15.41 30.46
CA GLU A 87 12.27 -15.16 30.09
C GLU A 87 12.13 -14.78 28.61
N THR A 88 12.99 -13.90 28.10
CA THR A 88 12.98 -13.48 26.69
C THR A 88 13.25 -14.65 25.73
N VAL A 89 14.26 -15.48 26.05
CA VAL A 89 14.61 -16.66 25.23
C VAL A 89 13.48 -17.69 25.19
N GLY A 90 12.79 -17.90 26.31
CA GLY A 90 11.62 -18.78 26.38
C GLY A 90 10.46 -18.28 25.54
N ASN A 91 10.20 -16.97 25.56
CA ASN A 91 9.12 -16.35 24.80
C ASN A 91 9.39 -16.36 23.28
N ASP A 92 10.62 -16.09 22.85
CA ASP A 92 11.03 -16.19 21.44
C ASP A 92 10.96 -17.64 20.94
N SER A 93 11.33 -18.62 21.77
CA SER A 93 11.19 -20.04 21.46
C SER A 93 9.73 -20.44 21.27
N ASN A 94 8.83 -19.92 22.11
CA ASN A 94 7.38 -20.18 21.99
C ASN A 94 6.80 -19.59 20.69
N LEU A 95 7.20 -18.36 20.34
CA LEU A 95 6.85 -17.76 19.05
C LEU A 95 7.38 -18.61 17.89
N LEU A 96 8.63 -19.08 17.96
CA LEU A 96 9.26 -19.89 16.90
C LEU A 96 8.56 -21.25 16.71
N ILE A 97 8.08 -21.87 17.78
CA ILE A 97 7.24 -23.09 17.73
C ILE A 97 5.91 -22.80 17.03
N VAL A 98 5.26 -21.68 17.35
CA VAL A 98 4.00 -21.25 16.73
C VAL A 98 4.17 -20.94 15.24
N PHE A 99 5.33 -20.40 14.80
CA PHE A 99 5.66 -20.23 13.38
C PHE A 99 5.97 -21.54 12.68
N TYR A 100 6.69 -22.45 13.33
CA TYR A 100 7.00 -23.75 12.76
C TYR A 100 5.72 -24.54 12.42
N VAL A 101 4.73 -24.52 13.32
CA VAL A 101 3.43 -25.16 13.10
C VAL A 101 2.58 -24.45 12.04
N GLN A 102 2.67 -23.12 11.91
CA GLN A 102 1.92 -22.39 10.87
C GLN A 102 2.54 -22.51 9.47
N ILE A 103 3.86 -22.70 9.37
CA ILE A 103 4.60 -22.75 8.10
C ILE A 103 4.74 -24.19 7.58
N MET A 104 4.72 -25.21 8.44
CA MET A 104 4.54 -26.62 8.05
C MET A 104 3.04 -26.89 7.85
N PRO A 105 2.49 -26.89 6.62
CA PRO A 105 1.19 -27.50 6.38
C PRO A 105 1.26 -28.99 6.75
N ASP A 106 0.18 -29.51 7.35
CA ASP A 106 0.03 -30.93 7.72
C ASP A 106 0.38 -31.91 6.57
N ASP A 107 0.36 -31.43 5.31
CA ASP A 107 0.81 -32.14 4.12
C ASP A 107 2.31 -32.51 4.10
N PHE A 108 3.21 -31.76 4.76
CA PHE A 108 4.63 -32.14 4.89
C PHE A 108 4.86 -33.22 5.96
N VAL A 109 4.09 -33.19 7.05
CA VAL A 109 4.15 -34.22 8.10
C VAL A 109 3.61 -35.56 7.59
N MET A 110 2.56 -35.52 6.75
CA MET A 110 1.94 -36.73 6.21
C MET A 110 2.82 -37.45 5.17
N GLN A 111 3.87 -36.83 4.62
CA GLN A 111 4.82 -37.50 3.71
C GLN A 111 5.95 -38.25 4.44
N LEU A 112 6.32 -37.84 5.67
CA LEU A 112 7.40 -38.47 6.42
C LEU A 112 7.00 -39.86 6.99
N HIS A 113 5.70 -40.11 7.13
CA HIS A 113 5.15 -41.39 7.59
C HIS A 113 4.97 -42.44 6.47
N ARG A 114 5.33 -42.14 5.21
CA ARG A 114 5.13 -43.02 4.04
C ARG A 114 6.43 -43.60 3.47
N PHE A 115 7.55 -43.48 4.19
CA PHE A 115 8.83 -44.13 3.86
C PHE A 115 9.19 -45.19 4.89
#